data_AF-A0A3D5TQ63-F1
#
_entry.id   AF-A0A3D5TQ63-F1
#
_cell.length_a   1.000
_cell.length_b   1.000
_cell.length_c   1.000
_cell.angle_alpha   90.00
_cell.angle_beta   90.00
_cell.angle_gamma   90.00
#
_symmetry.space_group_name_H-M   'P 1'
#
loop_
_entity.id
_entity.type
_entity.pdbx_description
1 polymer ?
#
loop_
_entity_poly.entity_id
_entity_poly.type
_entity_poly.pdbx_seq_one_letter_code
_entity_poly.pdbx_strand_id
1 'polypeptide(L)'
;MGIHVWSNEQAIREIYYKPFEIAVKEGGAKGIMSAFNRLGKTWCGGTPELLVDLLRNEWGFDGMVITDAYTNLTGYGYMDPVLAVYARNNELLCMLWSVRKITLSPSMKPAYKNDPIGFGTALRDCTKGILKNKMLTKALLSQFMP
;
A
#
# COMPACT_ATOMS: atom_id res chain seq x y z
N MET A 1 -4.72 3.25 17.58
CA MET A 1 -3.39 2.61 17.56
C MET A 1 -2.52 3.27 16.48
N GLY A 2 -1.20 3.22 16.66
CA GLY A 2 -0.20 3.90 15.83
C GLY A 2 0.30 5.19 16.51
N ILE A 3 1.61 5.33 16.64
CA ILE A 3 2.27 6.52 17.20
C ILE A 3 2.30 7.61 16.11
N HIS A 4 2.09 8.86 16.51
CA HIS A 4 2.27 10.02 15.64
C HIS A 4 3.76 10.37 15.57
N VAL A 5 4.34 10.27 14.38
CA VAL A 5 5.73 10.69 14.14
C VAL A 5 5.70 12.05 13.49
N TRP A 6 6.39 13.00 14.10
CA TRP A 6 6.60 14.35 13.60
C TRP A 6 8.09 14.52 13.33
N SER A 7 8.42 14.96 12.12
CA SER A 7 9.78 15.25 11.71
C SER A 7 9.75 16.24 10.55
N ASN A 8 10.86 16.94 10.32
CA ASN A 8 10.99 17.82 9.17
C ASN A 8 11.33 17.01 7.92
N GLU A 9 11.16 17.63 6.75
CA GLU A 9 11.40 16.96 5.46
C GLU A 9 12.86 16.52 5.31
N GLN A 10 13.81 17.34 5.75
CA GLN A 10 15.23 17.04 5.64
C GLN A 10 15.60 15.74 6.39
N ALA A 11 15.27 15.65 7.68
CA ALA A 11 15.60 14.48 8.48
C ALA A 11 14.88 13.22 7.96
N ILE A 12 13.62 13.35 7.54
CA ILE A 12 12.89 12.25 6.91
C ILE A 12 13.60 11.75 5.64
N ARG A 13 14.00 12.65 4.73
CA ARG A 13 14.62 12.28 3.45
C ARG A 13 16.04 11.75 3.61
N GLU A 14 16.85 12.41 4.43
CA GLU A 14 18.29 12.10 4.57
C GLU A 14 18.57 10.89 5.46
N ILE A 15 17.70 10.62 6.45
CA ILE A 15 17.94 9.57 7.45
C ILE A 15 16.97 8.40 7.26
N TYR A 16 15.66 8.66 7.37
CA TYR A 16 14.67 7.59 7.49
C TYR A 16 14.30 6.96 6.13
N TYR A 17 14.22 7.77 5.09
CA TYR A 17 13.86 7.34 3.74
C TYR A 17 15.05 6.87 2.92
N LYS A 18 16.27 7.30 3.27
CA LYS A 18 17.46 7.02 2.47
C LYS A 18 17.68 5.53 2.18
N PRO A 19 17.52 4.59 3.14
CA PRO A 19 17.66 3.17 2.84
C PRO A 19 16.62 2.64 1.84
N PHE A 20 15.38 3.16 1.91
CA PHE A 20 14.30 2.77 0.99
C PHE A 20 14.52 3.35 -0.41
N GLU A 21 15.01 4.60 -0.50
CA GLU A 21 15.38 5.21 -1.78
C GLU A 21 16.43 4.36 -2.50
N ILE A 22 17.49 3.95 -1.79
CA ILE A 22 18.55 3.08 -2.34
C ILE A 22 17.96 1.75 -2.80
N ALA A 23 17.12 1.11 -1.97
CA ALA A 23 16.48 -0.16 -2.32
C ALA A 23 15.61 -0.06 -3.59
N VAL A 24 14.93 1.07 -3.80
CA VAL A 24 14.11 1.34 -4.99
C VAL A 24 14.98 1.64 -6.21
N LYS A 25 15.86 2.64 -6.11
CA LYS A 25 16.61 3.17 -7.26
C LYS A 25 17.74 2.25 -7.70
N GLU A 26 18.44 1.62 -6.76
CA GLU A 26 19.63 0.81 -7.02
C GLU A 26 19.34 -0.68 -6.82
N GLY A 27 18.55 -1.03 -5.80
CA GLY A 27 18.27 -2.42 -5.45
C GLY A 27 17.21 -3.12 -6.31
N GLY A 28 16.47 -2.38 -7.14
CA GLY A 28 15.43 -2.95 -8.00
C GLY A 28 14.25 -3.55 -7.23
N ALA A 29 13.94 -3.03 -6.03
CA ALA A 29 12.87 -3.51 -5.18
C ALA A 29 11.53 -3.65 -5.96
N LYS A 30 10.84 -4.77 -5.73
CA LYS A 30 9.53 -5.08 -6.34
C LYS A 30 8.37 -5.01 -5.36
N GLY A 31 8.64 -5.03 -4.06
CA GLY A 31 7.64 -4.96 -3.01
C GLY A 31 8.10 -4.08 -1.87
N ILE A 32 7.18 -3.30 -1.30
CA ILE A 32 7.40 -2.47 -0.10
C ILE A 32 6.24 -2.68 0.86
N MET A 33 6.52 -2.62 2.17
CA MET A 33 5.50 -2.67 3.21
C MET A 33 5.34 -1.28 3.85
N SER A 34 4.11 -0.78 3.96
CA SER A 34 3.79 0.48 4.63
C SER A 34 3.64 0.26 6.14
N ALA A 35 4.19 1.17 6.95
CA ALA A 35 4.24 1.02 8.40
C ALA A 35 2.91 1.29 9.14
N PHE A 36 2.83 0.82 10.39
CA PHE A 36 1.71 1.06 11.32
C PHE A 36 1.53 2.52 11.76
N ASN A 37 2.64 3.24 11.90
CA ASN A 37 2.63 4.58 12.49
C ASN A 37 2.00 5.61 11.55
N ARG A 38 1.87 6.82 12.06
CA ARG A 38 1.47 7.99 11.28
C ARG A 38 2.68 8.85 10.98
N LEU A 39 2.65 9.48 9.83
CA LEU A 39 3.46 10.65 9.51
C LEU A 39 2.56 11.87 9.64
N GLY A 40 2.81 12.68 10.68
CA GLY A 40 1.89 13.70 11.13
C GLY A 40 0.55 13.11 11.58
N LYS A 41 -0.52 13.41 10.84
CA LYS A 41 -1.89 13.00 11.21
C LYS A 41 -2.37 11.74 10.49
N THR A 42 -1.74 11.37 9.37
CA THR A 42 -2.23 10.31 8.48
C THR A 42 -1.41 9.04 8.65
N TRP A 43 -2.09 7.89 8.64
CA TRP A 43 -1.43 6.59 8.66
C TRP A 43 -0.61 6.40 7.38
N CYS A 44 0.63 5.93 7.50
CA CYS A 44 1.57 5.82 6.37
C CYS A 44 0.99 5.04 5.17
N GLY A 45 0.20 3.99 5.43
CA GLY A 45 -0.42 3.19 4.37
C GLY A 45 -1.58 3.87 3.64
N GLY A 46 -2.03 5.03 4.11
CA GLY A 46 -3.09 5.85 3.52
C GLY A 46 -2.65 7.27 3.17
N THR A 47 -1.35 7.50 2.98
CA THR A 47 -0.76 8.81 2.66
C THR A 47 -0.30 8.87 1.20
N PRO A 48 -1.03 9.54 0.28
CA PRO A 48 -0.65 9.66 -1.13
C PRO A 48 0.68 10.38 -1.36
N GLU A 49 1.00 11.39 -0.54
CA GLU A 49 2.24 12.15 -0.65
C GLU A 49 3.48 11.26 -0.44
N LEU A 50 3.33 10.22 0.37
CA LEU A 50 4.36 9.22 0.63
C LEU A 50 4.40 8.14 -0.47
N LEU A 51 3.25 7.54 -0.77
CA LEU A 51 3.18 6.32 -1.60
C LEU A 51 3.06 6.60 -3.10
N VAL A 52 2.64 7.80 -3.48
CA VAL A 52 2.47 8.23 -4.87
C VAL A 52 3.53 9.27 -5.20
N ASP A 53 3.52 10.42 -4.53
CA ASP A 53 4.40 11.52 -4.91
C ASP A 53 5.86 11.17 -4.69
N LEU A 54 6.26 10.84 -3.46
CA LEU A 54 7.63 10.44 -3.18
C LEU A 54 7.98 9.09 -3.83
N LEU A 55 7.27 8.03 -3.46
CA LEU A 55 7.69 6.67 -3.80
C LEU A 55 7.61 6.39 -5.30
N ARG A 56 6.53 6.81 -5.98
CA ARG A 56 6.31 6.47 -7.39
C ARG A 56 6.76 7.57 -8.33
N ASN A 57 6.42 8.83 -8.05
CA ASN A 57 6.72 9.93 -8.96
C ASN A 57 8.17 10.38 -8.81
N GLU A 58 8.69 10.57 -7.58
CA GLU A 58 10.07 10.99 -7.38
C GLU A 58 11.09 9.84 -7.49
N TRP A 59 10.81 8.67 -6.91
CA TRP A 59 11.76 7.55 -6.92
C TRP A 59 11.55 6.55 -8.06
N GLY A 60 10.43 6.63 -8.79
CA GLY A 60 10.15 5.73 -9.91
C GLY A 60 9.78 4.30 -9.48
N PHE A 61 9.29 4.08 -8.26
CA PHE A 61 8.95 2.74 -7.78
C PHE A 61 7.81 2.10 -8.59
N ASP A 62 8.16 1.01 -9.27
CA ASP A 62 7.27 0.24 -10.11
C ASP A 62 7.06 -1.18 -9.54
N GLY A 63 6.42 -1.22 -8.37
CA GLY A 63 6.11 -2.43 -7.63
C GLY A 63 4.85 -2.30 -6.77
N MET A 64 4.60 -3.33 -5.96
CA MET A 64 3.43 -3.38 -5.06
C MET A 64 3.78 -2.86 -3.68
N VAL A 65 2.83 -2.15 -3.07
CA VAL A 65 2.86 -1.78 -1.67
C VAL A 65 1.84 -2.63 -0.93
N ILE A 66 2.24 -3.23 0.18
CA ILE A 66 1.35 -3.95 1.08
C ILE A 66 1.30 -3.21 2.42
N THR A 67 0.22 -3.39 3.17
CA THR A 67 0.22 -2.93 4.56
C THR A 67 1.08 -3.84 5.43
N ASP A 68 1.52 -3.31 6.57
CA ASP A 68 1.83 -4.16 7.72
C ASP A 68 0.56 -4.91 8.19
N ALA A 69 0.69 -5.76 9.22
CA ALA A 69 -0.38 -6.66 9.65
C ALA A 69 -1.73 -5.95 9.85
N TYR A 70 -2.68 -6.28 8.97
CA TYR A 70 -4.03 -5.75 8.99
C TYR A 70 -4.91 -6.61 9.89
N THR A 71 -5.27 -6.06 11.05
CA THR A 71 -6.08 -6.75 12.07
C THR A 71 -7.49 -6.17 12.18
N ASN A 72 -7.84 -5.16 11.36
CA ASN A 72 -9.13 -4.49 11.44
C ASN A 72 -10.21 -5.23 10.64
N LEU A 73 -10.88 -6.19 11.28
CA LEU A 73 -11.89 -7.02 10.64
C LEU A 73 -13.21 -6.30 10.32
N THR A 74 -13.43 -5.09 10.86
CA THR A 74 -14.66 -4.32 10.58
C THR A 74 -14.51 -3.46 9.33
N GLY A 75 -13.27 -3.20 8.89
CA GLY A 75 -12.98 -2.24 7.83
C GLY A 75 -13.17 -0.79 8.22
N TYR A 76 -13.45 -0.50 9.50
CA TYR A 76 -13.60 0.85 10.05
C TYR A 76 -12.58 1.09 11.15
N GLY A 77 -11.82 2.18 11.07
CA GLY A 77 -10.83 2.50 12.06
C GLY A 77 -9.60 3.14 11.44
N TYR A 78 -8.48 3.05 12.15
CA TYR A 78 -7.32 3.86 11.80
C TYR A 78 -6.60 3.43 10.53
N MET A 79 -6.54 2.12 10.24
CA MET A 79 -6.13 1.61 8.94
C MET A 79 -7.37 1.54 8.05
N ASP A 80 -7.72 2.68 7.48
CA ASP A 80 -8.87 2.79 6.61
C ASP A 80 -8.54 2.18 5.24
N PRO A 81 -9.27 1.13 4.80
CA PRO A 81 -9.04 0.49 3.51
C PRO A 81 -9.37 1.43 2.33
N VAL A 82 -10.27 2.40 2.51
CA VAL A 82 -10.60 3.39 1.48
C VAL A 82 -9.41 4.32 1.25
N LEU A 83 -8.78 4.79 2.33
CA LEU A 83 -7.56 5.61 2.23
C LEU A 83 -6.40 4.82 1.61
N ALA A 84 -6.25 3.55 1.98
CA ALA A 84 -5.23 2.67 1.40
C ALA A 84 -5.35 2.58 -0.14
N VAL A 85 -6.58 2.41 -0.65
CA VAL A 85 -6.85 2.34 -2.08
C VAL A 85 -6.49 3.65 -2.78
N TYR A 86 -6.95 4.79 -2.27
CA TYR A 86 -6.60 6.09 -2.86
C TYR A 86 -5.09 6.38 -2.81
N ALA A 87 -4.40 5.95 -1.76
CA ALA A 87 -2.96 6.11 -1.60
C ALA A 87 -2.13 5.10 -2.41
N ARG A 88 -2.75 4.28 -3.29
CA ARG A 88 -2.05 3.27 -4.10
C ARG A 88 -1.32 2.21 -3.25
N ASN A 89 -1.86 1.90 -2.07
CA ASN A 89 -1.50 0.74 -1.28
C ASN A 89 -2.29 -0.46 -1.80
N ASN A 90 -1.59 -1.45 -2.33
CA ASN A 90 -2.17 -2.46 -3.20
C ASN A 90 -2.92 -3.53 -2.43
N GLU A 91 -2.41 -3.95 -1.27
CA GLU A 91 -2.93 -5.09 -0.53
C GLU A 91 -2.92 -4.88 0.98
N LEU A 92 -4.00 -5.30 1.64
CA LEU A 92 -4.10 -5.33 3.09
C LEU A 92 -3.61 -6.69 3.58
N LEU A 93 -2.48 -6.73 4.30
CA LEU A 93 -1.85 -7.96 4.73
C LEU A 93 -2.64 -8.63 5.86
N CYS A 94 -3.42 -9.66 5.52
CA CYS A 94 -4.16 -10.45 6.50
C CYS A 94 -3.26 -11.51 7.18
N MET A 95 -3.11 -11.43 8.50
CA MET A 95 -2.25 -12.33 9.28
C MET A 95 -2.80 -13.76 9.43
N LEU A 96 -4.14 -13.92 9.41
CA LEU A 96 -4.77 -15.19 9.74
C LEU A 96 -5.44 -15.80 8.51
N TRP A 97 -5.00 -16.99 8.11
CA TRP A 97 -5.57 -17.71 6.96
C TRP A 97 -7.09 -17.89 7.06
N SER A 98 -7.59 -18.12 8.28
CA SER A 98 -9.01 -18.32 8.57
C SER A 98 -9.85 -17.07 8.36
N VAL A 99 -9.28 -15.86 8.52
CA VAL A 99 -10.02 -14.59 8.39
C VAL A 99 -9.89 -13.96 7.01
N ARG A 100 -9.11 -14.54 6.09
CA ARG A 100 -8.97 -14.05 4.70
C ARG A 100 -10.29 -13.95 3.93
N LYS A 101 -11.30 -14.73 4.34
CA LYS A 101 -12.62 -14.75 3.70
C LYS A 101 -13.55 -13.65 4.24
N ILE A 102 -13.16 -12.95 5.31
CA ILE A 102 -13.91 -11.81 5.81
C ILE A 102 -13.77 -10.69 4.78
N THR A 103 -14.90 -10.33 4.17
CA THR A 103 -14.92 -9.33 3.11
C THR A 103 -14.97 -7.94 3.72
N LEU A 104 -14.01 -7.09 3.36
CA LEU A 104 -14.01 -5.65 3.66
C LEU A 104 -14.89 -4.86 2.68
N SER A 105 -15.59 -5.54 1.78
CA SER A 105 -16.50 -4.91 0.82
C SER A 105 -17.56 -4.01 1.47
N PRO A 106 -18.14 -4.33 2.65
CA PRO A 106 -19.10 -3.44 3.29
C PRO A 106 -18.55 -2.05 3.62
N SER A 107 -17.28 -1.93 4.02
CA SER A 107 -16.68 -0.63 4.35
C SER A 107 -16.30 0.19 3.13
N MET A 108 -15.94 -0.47 2.01
CA MET A 108 -15.57 0.20 0.76
C MET A 108 -16.74 0.49 -0.18
N LYS A 109 -17.86 -0.24 -0.05
CA LYS A 109 -19.07 -0.04 -0.89
C LYS A 109 -19.58 1.40 -0.89
N PRO A 110 -19.67 2.11 0.26
CA PRO A 110 -20.10 3.51 0.28
C PRO A 110 -19.15 4.42 -0.51
N ALA A 111 -17.84 4.23 -0.37
CA ALA A 111 -16.84 5.01 -1.11
C ALA A 111 -17.00 4.83 -2.63
N TYR A 112 -17.19 3.59 -3.09
CA TYR A 112 -17.45 3.32 -4.50
C TYR A 112 -18.77 3.92 -5.01
N LYS A 113 -19.84 3.88 -4.19
CA LYS A 113 -21.13 4.48 -4.57
C LYS A 113 -21.05 6.01 -4.69
N ASN A 114 -20.29 6.64 -3.80
CA ASN A 114 -20.15 8.09 -3.77
C ASN A 114 -19.23 8.61 -4.87
N ASP A 115 -18.15 7.88 -5.18
CA ASP A 115 -17.22 8.21 -6.26
C ASP A 115 -16.86 6.96 -7.09
N PRO A 116 -17.75 6.56 -8.03
CA PRO A 116 -17.53 5.35 -8.82
C PRO A 116 -16.36 5.49 -9.80
N ILE A 117 -16.03 6.71 -10.23
CA ILE A 117 -14.99 6.95 -11.22
C ILE A 117 -13.62 7.04 -10.54
N GLY A 118 -13.47 7.89 -9.52
CA GLY A 118 -12.19 8.07 -8.83
C GLY A 118 -11.82 6.83 -8.02
N PHE A 119 -12.70 6.36 -7.13
CA PHE A 119 -12.44 5.12 -6.38
C PHE A 119 -12.31 3.90 -7.30
N GLY A 120 -13.11 3.83 -8.36
CA GLY A 120 -13.03 2.76 -9.35
C GLY A 120 -11.69 2.75 -10.11
N THR A 121 -11.16 3.92 -10.44
CA THR A 121 -9.84 4.06 -11.07
C THR A 121 -8.74 3.68 -10.09
N ALA A 122 -8.80 4.15 -8.84
CA ALA A 122 -7.83 3.79 -7.80
C ALA A 122 -7.79 2.27 -7.54
N LEU A 123 -8.96 1.60 -7.51
CA LEU A 123 -9.04 0.13 -7.40
C LEU A 123 -8.40 -0.59 -8.59
N ARG A 124 -8.68 -0.14 -9.83
CA ARG A 124 -8.07 -0.72 -11.04
C ARG A 124 -6.55 -0.59 -11.01
N ASP A 125 -6.08 0.55 -10.55
CA ASP A 125 -4.67 0.87 -10.38
C ASP A 125 -3.98 -0.02 -9.35
N CYS A 126 -4.61 -0.23 -8.19
CA CYS A 126 -4.12 -1.19 -7.20
C CYS A 126 -4.09 -2.61 -7.76
N THR A 127 -5.14 -3.02 -8.47
CA THR A 127 -5.26 -4.34 -9.11
C THR A 127 -4.17 -4.55 -10.16
N LYS A 128 -3.90 -3.54 -11.00
CA LYS A 128 -2.83 -3.56 -12.00
C LYS A 128 -1.47 -3.80 -11.34
N GLY A 129 -1.19 -3.14 -10.22
CA GLY A 129 0.06 -3.34 -9.46
C GLY A 129 0.21 -4.77 -8.94
N ILE A 130 -0.87 -5.35 -8.38
CA ILE A 130 -0.88 -6.75 -7.92
C ILE A 130 -0.61 -7.71 -9.07
N LEU A 131 -1.35 -7.54 -10.17
CA LEU A 131 -1.23 -8.42 -11.34
C LEU A 131 0.18 -8.37 -11.91
N LYS A 132 0.73 -7.16 -12.12
CA LYS A 132 2.08 -6.99 -12.65
C LYS A 132 3.11 -7.73 -11.80
N ASN A 133 3.04 -7.61 -10.48
CA ASN A 133 3.98 -8.32 -9.62
C ASN A 133 3.79 -9.84 -9.64
N LYS A 134 2.53 -10.30 -9.58
CA LYS A 134 2.21 -11.74 -9.66
C LYS A 134 2.77 -12.38 -10.93
N MET A 135 2.69 -11.67 -12.07
CA MET A 135 3.24 -12.15 -13.36
C MET A 135 4.75 -12.36 -13.34
N LEU A 136 5.48 -11.69 -12.44
CA LEU A 136 6.94 -11.81 -12.30
C LEU A 136 7.35 -12.85 -11.25
N THR A 137 6.41 -13.41 -10.48
CA THR A 137 6.72 -14.37 -9.43
C THR A 137 6.95 -15.77 -9.96
N LYS A 138 7.85 -16.52 -9.29
CA LYS A 138 8.03 -17.96 -9.56
C LYS A 138 6.73 -18.76 -9.37
N ALA A 139 5.85 -18.34 -8.46
CA ALA A 139 4.57 -19.00 -8.21
C ALA A 139 3.66 -19.10 -9.45
N LEU A 140 3.77 -18.13 -10.37
CA LEU A 140 3.12 -18.20 -11.66
C LEU A 140 4.01 -18.84 -12.71
N LEU A 141 5.27 -18.39 -12.81
CA LEU A 141 6.18 -18.83 -13.87
C LEU A 141 6.45 -20.34 -13.84
N SER A 142 6.45 -20.96 -12.65
CA SER A 142 6.61 -22.41 -12.51
C SER A 142 5.46 -23.23 -13.10
N GLN A 143 4.33 -22.60 -13.45
CA GLN A 143 3.23 -23.28 -14.13
C GLN A 143 3.42 -23.33 -15.65
N PHE A 144 4.32 -22.50 -16.18
CA PHE A 144 4.55 -22.33 -17.62
C PHE A 144 5.97 -22.72 -18.05
N MET A 145 6.89 -22.92 -17.09
CA MET A 145 8.23 -23.43 -17.33
C MET A 145 8.24 -24.95 -17.10
N PRO A 146 8.79 -25.75 -18.04
CA PRO A 146 8.86 -27.21 -17.92
C PRO A 146 9.78 -27.68 -16.79
#